data_AF-A0A955ISG1-F1
#
_entry.id   AF-A0A955ISG1-F1
#
_cell.length_a   1.000
_cell.length_b   1.000
_cell.length_c   1.000
_cell.angle_alpha   90.00
_cell.angle_beta   90.00
_cell.angle_gamma   90.00
#
_symmetry.space_group_name_H-M   'P 1'
#
loop_
_entity.id
_entity.type
_entity.pdbx_description
1 polymer ?
#
loop_
_entity_poly.entity_id
_entity_poly.type
_entity_poly.pdbx_seq_one_letter_code
_entity_poly.pdbx_strand_id
1 'polypeptide(L)'
;MRSGRTLAILVASIAVVGVCIALLAASQRRSGPAGRSLTMFCAAGIKEAVEPIALDFEKETGITVRLEYGGAGTLLSRLKIKP
;
A
#
# COMPACT_ATOMS: atom_id res chain seq x y z
N MET A 1 6.84 -43.16 -21.50
CA MET A 1 7.44 -42.51 -20.30
C MET A 1 7.63 -40.98 -20.40
N ARG A 2 7.66 -40.36 -21.59
CA ARG A 2 7.83 -38.88 -21.75
C ARG A 2 6.58 -38.04 -21.40
N SER A 3 5.37 -38.55 -21.63
CA SER A 3 4.11 -37.79 -21.49
C SER A 3 3.71 -37.46 -20.05
N GLY A 4 4.09 -38.30 -19.07
CA GLY A 4 3.78 -38.06 -17.66
C GLY A 4 4.60 -36.92 -17.04
N ARG A 5 5.83 -36.71 -17.51
CA ARG A 5 6.70 -35.62 -17.02
C ARG A 5 6.23 -34.26 -17.53
N THR A 6 5.77 -34.18 -18.78
CA THR A 6 5.21 -32.93 -19.33
C THR A 6 3.90 -32.54 -18.67
N LEU A 7 3.03 -33.50 -18.37
CA LEU A 7 1.78 -33.23 -17.63
C LEU A 7 2.07 -32.71 -16.21
N ALA A 8 3.04 -33.32 -15.51
CA ALA A 8 3.45 -32.88 -14.18
C ALA A 8 4.02 -31.44 -14.17
N ILE A 9 4.82 -31.08 -15.17
CA ILE A 9 5.39 -29.72 -15.30
C ILE A 9 4.29 -28.69 -15.58
N LEU A 10 3.30 -29.04 -16.41
CA LEU A 10 2.15 -28.18 -16.71
C LEU A 10 1.29 -27.91 -15.47
N VAL A 11 0.96 -28.95 -14.71
CA VAL A 11 0.18 -28.83 -13.48
C VAL A 11 0.94 -28.01 -12.42
N ALA A 12 2.24 -28.25 -12.26
CA ALA A 12 3.07 -27.48 -11.35
C ALA A 12 3.13 -25.99 -11.73
N SER A 13 3.24 -25.68 -13.02
CA SER A 13 3.27 -24.30 -13.51
C SER A 13 1.94 -23.59 -13.25
N ILE A 14 0.81 -24.26 -13.51
CA ILE A 14 -0.53 -23.71 -13.23
C ILE A 14 -0.71 -23.47 -11.73
N ALA A 15 -0.25 -24.39 -10.87
CA ALA A 15 -0.33 -24.23 -9.43
C ALA A 15 0.49 -23.03 -8.95
N VAL A 16 1.72 -22.85 -9.45
CA VAL A 16 2.57 -21.69 -9.12
C VAL A 16 1.91 -20.38 -9.56
N VAL A 17 1.36 -20.33 -10.77
CA VAL A 17 0.65 -19.14 -11.27
C VAL A 17 -0.58 -18.84 -10.41
N GLY A 18 -1.35 -19.86 -10.04
CA GLY A 18 -2.51 -19.70 -9.15
C GLY A 18 -2.13 -19.14 -7.78
N VAL A 19 -1.03 -19.64 -7.19
CA VAL A 19 -0.49 -19.12 -5.92
C VAL A 19 -0.02 -17.67 -6.07
N CYS A 20 0.71 -17.34 -7.14
CA CYS A 20 1.13 -15.96 -7.42
C CYS A 20 -0.06 -15.01 -7.55
N ILE A 21 -1.11 -15.40 -8.27
CA ILE A 21 -2.33 -14.59 -8.43
C ILE A 21 -3.02 -14.38 -7.07
N ALA A 22 -3.13 -15.44 -6.25
CA ALA A 22 -3.73 -15.34 -4.92
C ALA A 22 -2.94 -14.40 -4.00
N LEU A 23 -1.61 -14.47 -4.02
CA LEU A 23 -0.74 -13.58 -3.24
C LEU A 23 -0.87 -12.12 -3.69
N LEU A 24 -0.94 -11.86 -5.00
CA LEU A 24 -1.14 -10.51 -5.53
C LEU A 24 -2.51 -9.95 -5.17
N ALA A 25 -3.58 -10.76 -5.27
CA ALA A 25 -4.93 -10.34 -4.88
C ALA A 25 -5.03 -10.04 -3.37
N ALA A 26 -4.36 -10.83 -2.53
CA ALA A 26 -4.27 -10.57 -1.10
C ALA A 26 -3.45 -9.29 -0.78
N SER A 27 -2.41 -9.00 -1.56
CA SER A 27 -1.62 -7.77 -1.44
C SER A 27 -2.42 -6.53 -1.83
N GLN A 28 -3.19 -6.60 -2.92
CA GLN A 28 -4.03 -5.47 -3.37
C GLN A 28 -5.14 -5.11 -2.38
N ARG A 29 -5.65 -6.06 -1.60
CA ARG A 29 -6.62 -5.75 -0.53
C ARG A 29 -6.04 -4.88 0.60
N ARG A 30 -4.72 -4.74 0.72
CA ARG A 30 -4.10 -3.76 1.63
C ARG A 30 -4.09 -2.34 1.05
N SER A 31 -4.30 -2.19 -0.26
CA SER A 31 -4.60 -0.89 -0.83
C SER A 31 -6.08 -0.63 -0.52
N GLY A 32 -6.35 0.37 0.33
CA GLY A 32 -7.71 0.80 0.66
C GLY A 32 -8.54 1.11 -0.60
N PRO A 33 -9.87 1.27 -0.46
CA PRO A 33 -10.78 1.43 -1.60
C PRO A 33 -10.22 2.43 -2.61
N ALA A 34 -10.06 1.97 -3.85
CA ALA A 34 -9.50 2.75 -4.94
C ALA A 34 -10.15 4.14 -5.00
N GLY A 35 -9.41 5.18 -4.61
CA GLY A 35 -9.76 6.57 -4.89
C GLY A 35 -9.65 7.57 -3.74
N ARG A 36 -9.51 7.16 -2.48
CA ARG A 36 -9.39 8.11 -1.35
C ARG A 36 -8.07 7.97 -0.63
N SER A 37 -7.21 8.97 -0.81
CA SER A 37 -5.93 9.08 -0.10
C SER A 37 -5.80 10.47 0.52
N LEU A 38 -5.37 10.52 1.78
CA LEU A 38 -5.12 11.73 2.53
C LEU A 38 -3.61 11.95 2.63
N THR A 39 -3.09 13.05 2.08
CA THR A 39 -1.70 13.45 2.32
C THR A 39 -1.67 14.42 3.49
N MET A 40 -0.92 14.08 4.54
CA MET A 40 -0.73 14.90 5.75
C MET A 40 0.72 15.39 5.84
N PHE A 41 0.89 16.70 5.93
CA PHE A 41 2.17 17.36 6.15
C PHE A 41 2.33 17.65 7.65
N CYS A 42 3.26 16.98 8.31
CA CYS A 42 3.44 17.02 9.75
C CYS A 42 4.81 17.58 10.13
N ALA A 43 4.87 18.41 11.17
CA ALA A 43 6.15 18.82 11.73
C ALA A 43 6.95 17.58 12.18
N ALA A 44 8.26 17.57 11.96
CA ALA A 44 9.08 16.38 12.24
C ALA A 44 8.98 15.89 13.71
N GLY A 45 8.75 16.80 14.66
CA GLY A 45 8.69 16.48 16.09
C GLY A 45 7.47 15.70 16.56
N ILE A 46 6.43 15.52 15.74
CA ILE A 46 5.20 14.81 16.14
C ILE A 46 5.06 13.41 15.53
N LYS A 47 6.12 12.89 14.90
CA LYS A 47 6.10 11.61 14.18
C LYS A 47 5.57 10.45 15.03
N GLU A 48 6.13 10.26 16.22
CA GLU A 48 5.78 9.13 17.09
C GLU A 48 4.32 9.16 17.55
N ALA A 49 3.73 10.35 17.68
CA ALA A 49 2.32 10.50 18.03
C ALA A 49 1.39 10.27 16.84
N VAL A 50 1.80 10.66 15.63
CA VAL A 50 0.92 10.67 14.45
C VAL A 50 0.86 9.30 13.76
N GLU A 51 1.95 8.53 13.72
CA GLU A 51 1.97 7.21 13.08
C GLU A 51 0.90 6.24 13.58
N PRO A 52 0.70 6.02 14.90
CA PRO A 52 -0.35 5.12 15.38
C PRO A 52 -1.76 5.64 15.03
N ILE A 53 -1.99 6.95 15.12
CA ILE A 53 -3.28 7.57 14.78
C ILE A 53 -3.60 7.39 13.30
N ALA A 54 -2.61 7.61 12.42
CA ALA A 54 -2.78 7.41 10.99
C ALA A 54 -3.14 5.96 10.68
N LEU A 55 -2.45 4.99 11.30
CA LEU A 55 -2.72 3.57 11.12
C LEU A 55 -4.14 3.19 11.57
N ASP A 56 -4.59 3.71 12.71
CA ASP A 56 -5.94 3.43 13.21
C ASP A 56 -7.00 4.10 12.32
N PHE A 57 -6.76 5.32 11.85
CA PHE A 57 -7.60 5.98 10.85
C PHE A 57 -7.69 5.18 9.54
N GLU A 58 -6.56 4.65 9.03
CA GLU A 58 -6.56 3.80 7.84
C GLU A 58 -7.42 2.54 8.04
N LYS A 59 -7.33 1.89 9.22
CA LYS A 59 -8.14 0.71 9.56
C LYS A 59 -9.63 1.02 9.63
N GLU A 60 -9.98 2.13 10.27
CA GLU A 60 -11.38 2.54 10.50
C GLU A 60 -12.07 3.01 9.21
N THR A 61 -11.35 3.77 8.39
CA THR A 61 -11.94 4.46 7.22
C THR A 61 -11.64 3.77 5.89
N GLY A 62 -10.61 2.91 5.86
CA GLY A 62 -10.03 2.39 4.62
C GLY A 62 -9.29 3.44 3.78
N ILE A 63 -9.17 4.70 4.23
CA ILE A 63 -8.50 5.77 3.49
C ILE A 63 -7.00 5.67 3.74
N THR A 64 -6.20 5.55 2.68
CA THR A 64 -4.73 5.54 2.82
C THR A 64 -4.21 6.92 3.23
N VAL A 65 -3.41 6.99 4.29
CA VAL A 65 -2.78 8.19 4.80
C VAL A 65 -1.30 8.21 4.39
N ARG A 66 -0.90 9.24 3.64
CA ARG A 66 0.51 9.51 3.32
C ARG A 66 1.03 10.60 4.24
N LEU A 67 1.96 10.23 5.10
CA LEU A 67 2.61 11.13 6.06
C LEU A 67 3.90 11.69 5.47
N GLU A 68 4.00 13.02 5.43
CA GLU A 68 5.22 13.72 5.07
C GLU A 68 5.71 14.57 6.24
N TYR A 69 6.91 14.27 6.71
CA TYR A 69 7.53 14.99 7.83
C TYR A 69 8.56 16.01 7.35
N GLY A 70 8.63 17.16 8.02
CA GLY A 70 9.61 18.19 7.71
C GLY A 70 9.54 19.40 8.63
N GLY A 71 10.43 20.37 8.41
CA GLY A 71 10.31 21.69 9.02
C GLY A 71 9.21 22.52 8.33
N ALA A 72 8.60 23.45 9.06
CA ALA A 72 7.46 24.23 8.56
C ALA A 72 7.73 24.92 7.21
N GLY A 73 8.92 25.52 7.00
CA GLY A 73 9.28 26.15 5.73
C GLY A 73 9.37 25.17 4.55
N THR A 74 9.89 23.97 4.78
CA THR A 74 9.94 22.89 3.78
C THR A 74 8.55 22.39 3.43
N LEU A 75 7.68 22.23 4.44
CA LEU A 75 6.31 21.78 4.24
C LEU A 75 5.47 22.82 3.49
N LEU A 76 5.58 24.10 3.86
CA LEU A 76 4.92 25.20 3.17
C LEU A 76 5.31 25.28 1.69
N SER A 77 6.59 25.06 1.37
CA SER A 77 7.07 25.05 -0.01
C SER A 77 6.48 23.89 -0.85
N ARG A 78 6.03 22.81 -0.20
CA ARG A 78 5.40 21.66 -0.87
C ARG A 78 3.88 21.81 -1.02
N LEU A 79 3.25 22.65 -0.20
CA LEU A 79 1.84 23.00 -0.39
C LEU A 79 1.70 23.84 -1.66
N LYS A 80 1.25 23.22 -2.75
CA LYS A 80 0.75 23.93 -3.92
C LYS A 80 -0.61 24.54 -3.57
N ILE A 81 -0.59 25.78 -3.08
CA ILE A 81 -1.80 26.59 -2.98
C ILE A 81 -2.16 26.97 -4.41
N LYS A 82 -3.25 26.41 -4.94
CA LYS A 82 -3.82 26.85 -6.21
C LYS A 82 -4.29 28.30 -6.01
N PRO A 83 -3.86 29.27 -6.84
CA PRO A 83 -4.35 30.65 -6.73
C PRO A 83 -5.85 30.72 -6.98
#